data_AF-A0ABD7HGI5-F1
#
_entry.id   AF-A0ABD7HGI5-F1
#
_cell.length_a   1.000
_cell.length_b   1.000
_cell.length_c   1.000
_cell.angle_alpha   90.00
_cell.angle_beta   90.00
_cell.angle_gamma   90.00
#
_symmetry.space_group_name_H-M   'P 1'
#
loop_
_entity.id
_entity.type
_entity.pdbx_description
1 polymer ?
#
loop_
_entity_poly.entity_id
_entity_poly.type
_entity_poly.pdbx_seq_one_letter_code
_entity_poly.pdbx_strand_id
1 'polypeptide(L)'
;MSWWAVHEFVQPHIDVAGPFPVAGTVAWQLLSATDPRKWAALLDAAQHYALRLDIEQEAAIAAGQAISRSQDWGSVASKMRQHHEFYAARPWLRRKDVA
;
A
#
# COMPACT_ATOMS: atom_id res chain seq x y z
N MET A 1 2.82 2.03 8.24
CA MET A 1 1.66 1.98 9.16
C MET A 1 2.24 1.53 10.49
N SER A 2 1.44 1.19 11.51
CA SER A 2 1.99 0.45 12.65
C SER A 2 1.05 -0.68 12.95
N TRP A 3 1.27 -1.83 12.29
CA TRP A 3 0.50 -3.04 12.59
C TRP A 3 0.65 -3.43 14.06
N TRP A 4 1.84 -3.28 14.64
CA TRP A 4 2.10 -3.63 16.03
C TRP A 4 1.18 -2.90 17.02
N ALA A 5 0.98 -1.59 16.82
CA ALA A 5 0.08 -0.82 17.68
C ALA A 5 -1.39 -1.28 17.57
N VAL A 6 -1.82 -1.71 16.38
CA VAL A 6 -3.16 -2.29 16.18
C VAL A 6 -3.27 -3.65 16.86
N HIS A 7 -2.24 -4.49 16.73
CA HIS A 7 -2.18 -5.79 17.37
C HIS A 7 -2.27 -5.67 18.90
N GLU A 8 -1.49 -4.77 19.52
CA GLU A 8 -1.52 -4.52 20.97
C GLU A 8 -2.91 -4.06 21.45
N PHE A 9 -3.60 -3.24 20.64
CA PHE A 9 -4.97 -2.82 20.95
C PHE A 9 -5.99 -3.95 20.81
N VAL A 10 -5.86 -4.79 19.78
CA VAL A 10 -6.81 -5.85 19.46
C VAL A 10 -6.67 -7.07 20.38
N GLN A 11 -5.44 -7.41 20.79
CA GLN A 11 -5.14 -8.65 21.50
C GLN A 11 -5.98 -8.89 22.77
N PRO A 12 -6.18 -7.89 23.66
CA PRO A 12 -7.01 -8.08 24.85
C PRO A 12 -8.46 -8.44 24.53
N HIS A 13 -9.01 -7.94 23.41
CA HIS A 13 -10.37 -8.26 22.98
C HIS A 13 -10.49 -9.67 22.42
N ILE A 14 -9.46 -10.13 21.71
CA ILE A 14 -9.35 -11.50 21.20
C ILE A 14 -9.24 -12.49 22.36
N ASP A 15 -8.38 -12.21 23.35
CA ASP A 15 -8.15 -13.08 24.50
C ASP A 15 -9.43 -13.28 25.33
N VAL A 16 -10.19 -12.21 25.56
CA VAL A 16 -11.46 -12.26 26.31
C VAL A 16 -12.53 -13.08 25.59
N ALA A 17 -12.55 -13.08 24.25
CA ALA A 17 -13.56 -13.79 23.48
C ALA A 17 -13.29 -15.31 23.38
N GLY A 18 -12.04 -15.74 23.57
CA GLY A 18 -11.63 -17.14 23.37
C GLY A 18 -11.77 -17.59 21.91
N PRO A 19 -11.96 -18.89 21.64
CA PRO A 19 -12.14 -19.38 20.27
C PRO A 19 -13.39 -18.80 19.59
N PHE A 20 -13.20 -18.20 18.40
CA PHE A 20 -14.27 -17.62 17.59
C PHE A 20 -14.20 -18.09 16.12
N PRO A 21 -15.33 -18.09 15.40
CA PRO A 21 -15.35 -18.39 13.96
C PRO A 21 -14.75 -17.23 13.15
N VAL A 22 -14.19 -17.55 11.99
CA VAL A 22 -13.69 -16.55 11.03
C VAL A 22 -14.81 -15.61 10.60
N ALA A 23 -14.52 -14.31 10.52
CA ALA A 23 -15.47 -13.28 10.11
C ALA A 23 -16.12 -13.61 8.77
N GLY A 24 -17.44 -13.41 8.67
CA GLY A 24 -18.22 -13.64 7.45
C GLY A 24 -18.64 -15.08 7.19
N THR A 25 -18.07 -16.09 7.88
CA THR A 25 -18.53 -17.48 7.77
C THR A 25 -19.97 -17.65 8.28
N VAL A 26 -20.66 -18.72 7.89
CA VAL A 26 -22.02 -19.03 8.40
C VAL A 26 -22.04 -19.11 9.92
N ALA A 27 -21.03 -19.75 10.53
CA ALA A 27 -20.90 -19.82 11.98
C ALA A 27 -20.82 -18.43 12.63
N TRP A 28 -20.11 -17.48 12.01
CA TRP A 28 -20.04 -16.09 12.46
C TRP A 28 -21.37 -15.33 12.25
N GLN A 29 -22.04 -15.56 11.12
CA GLN A 29 -23.31 -14.92 10.81
C GLN A 29 -24.39 -15.27 11.86
N LEU A 30 -24.40 -16.53 12.31
CA LEU A 30 -25.32 -17.05 13.32
C LEU A 30 -25.06 -16.54 14.74
N LEU A 31 -23.90 -15.92 15.02
CA LEU A 31 -23.66 -15.28 16.31
C LEU A 31 -24.58 -14.06 16.51
N SER A 32 -25.01 -13.83 17.74
CA SER A 32 -25.73 -12.59 18.11
C SER A 32 -24.85 -11.36 17.83
N ALA A 33 -25.48 -10.23 17.49
CA ALA A 33 -24.78 -8.95 17.36
C ALA A 33 -24.05 -8.52 18.65
N THR A 34 -24.52 -8.99 19.80
CA THR A 34 -23.92 -8.70 21.12
C THR A 34 -22.94 -9.78 21.59
N ASP A 35 -22.72 -10.84 20.80
CA ASP A 35 -21.76 -11.88 21.16
C ASP A 35 -20.33 -11.33 21.00
N PRO A 36 -19.49 -11.33 22.06
CA PRO A 36 -18.13 -10.79 21.99
C PRO A 36 -17.27 -11.50 20.94
N ARG A 37 -17.54 -12.77 20.62
CA ARG A 37 -16.84 -13.52 19.57
C ARG A 37 -17.10 -12.95 18.18
N LYS A 38 -18.28 -12.38 17.95
CA LYS A 38 -18.62 -11.74 16.66
C LYS A 38 -17.76 -10.50 16.44
N TRP A 39 -17.53 -9.74 17.50
CA TRP A 39 -16.66 -8.57 17.49
C TRP A 39 -15.18 -8.95 17.41
N ALA A 40 -14.73 -9.94 18.18
CA ALA A 40 -13.35 -10.43 18.14
C ALA A 40 -12.93 -10.89 16.73
N ALA A 41 -13.82 -11.60 16.01
CA ALA A 41 -13.56 -11.99 14.63
C ALA A 41 -13.38 -10.79 13.68
N LEU A 42 -14.10 -9.69 13.88
CA LEU A 42 -13.93 -8.47 13.09
C LEU A 42 -12.64 -7.73 13.44
N LEU A 43 -12.28 -7.67 14.72
CA LEU A 43 -11.02 -7.09 15.16
C LEU A 43 -9.83 -7.89 14.62
N ASP A 44 -9.92 -9.22 14.63
CA ASP A 44 -8.92 -10.09 14.03
C ASP A 44 -8.77 -9.83 12.52
N ALA A 45 -9.87 -9.69 11.79
CA ALA A 45 -9.82 -9.31 10.38
C ALA A 45 -9.20 -7.92 10.16
N ALA A 46 -9.51 -6.95 11.03
CA ALA A 46 -8.98 -5.60 10.95
C ALA A 46 -7.46 -5.54 11.19
N GLN A 47 -6.92 -6.30 12.15
CA GLN A 47 -5.46 -6.36 12.36
C GLN A 47 -4.74 -7.01 11.17
N HIS A 48 -5.31 -8.04 10.54
CA HIS A 48 -4.74 -8.63 9.33
C HIS A 48 -4.76 -7.66 8.14
N TYR A 49 -5.81 -6.85 8.01
CA TYR A 49 -5.84 -5.78 7.00
C TYR A 49 -4.77 -4.71 7.27
N ALA A 50 -4.57 -4.30 8.52
CA ALA A 50 -3.51 -3.37 8.90
C ALA A 50 -2.11 -3.95 8.59
N LEU A 51 -1.89 -5.24 8.85
CA LEU A 51 -0.65 -5.94 8.49
C LEU A 51 -0.40 -5.88 6.99
N ARG A 52 -1.43 -6.16 6.18
CA ARG A 52 -1.33 -6.09 4.71
C ARG A 52 -0.90 -4.70 4.26
N LEU A 53 -1.52 -3.64 4.81
CA LEU A 53 -1.15 -2.25 4.47
C LEU A 53 0.29 -1.91 4.88
N ASP A 54 0.77 -2.43 6.02
CA ASP A 54 2.15 -2.19 6.48
C ASP A 54 3.16 -2.81 5.51
N ILE A 55 2.95 -4.08 5.15
CA ILE A 55 3.80 -4.81 4.19
C ILE A 55 3.75 -4.17 2.79
N GLU A 56 2.57 -3.74 2.34
CA GLU A 56 2.44 -3.04 1.04
C GLU A 56 3.20 -1.71 1.02
N GLN A 57 3.21 -0.97 2.13
CA GLN A 57 4.02 0.26 2.24
C GLN A 57 5.51 -0.04 2.18
N GLU A 58 6.00 -1.06 2.90
CA GLU A 58 7.40 -1.48 2.84
C GLU A 58 7.81 -1.88 1.42
N ALA A 59 6.96 -2.66 0.73
CA ALA A 59 7.19 -3.07 -0.66
C ALA A 59 7.22 -1.88 -1.62
N ALA A 60 6.31 -0.92 -1.47
CA ALA A 60 6.27 0.29 -2.29
C ALA A 60 7.50 1.18 -2.07
N ILE A 61 7.97 1.33 -0.83
CA ILE A 61 9.19 2.05 -0.49
C ILE A 61 10.40 1.35 -1.13
N ALA A 62 10.51 0.03 -1.00
CA ALA A 62 11.59 -0.74 -1.60
C ALA A 62 11.61 -0.61 -3.13
N ALA A 63 10.46 -0.69 -3.78
CA ALA A 63 10.32 -0.48 -5.22
C ALA A 63 10.73 0.95 -5.64
N GLY A 64 10.30 1.96 -4.89
CA GLY A 64 10.69 3.35 -5.12
C GLY A 64 12.20 3.57 -4.99
N GLN A 65 12.83 2.96 -3.99
CA GLN A 65 14.29 2.98 -3.83
C GLN A 65 15.00 2.26 -4.99
N ALA A 66 14.48 1.12 -5.44
CA ALA A 66 15.05 0.39 -6.56
C ALA A 66 15.01 1.21 -7.87
N ILE A 67 13.88 1.88 -8.14
CA ILE A 67 13.75 2.78 -9.29
C ILE A 67 14.71 3.96 -9.16
N SER A 68 14.75 4.60 -8.00
CA SER A 68 15.67 5.73 -7.74
C SER A 68 17.14 5.35 -7.94
N ARG A 69 17.52 4.13 -7.59
CA ARG A 69 18.89 3.60 -7.78
C ARG A 69 19.16 3.00 -9.17
N SER A 70 18.13 2.78 -9.99
CA SER A 70 18.27 2.06 -11.25
C SER A 70 19.10 2.80 -12.30
N GLN A 71 19.17 4.14 -12.22
CA GLN A 71 19.94 4.97 -13.13
C GLN A 71 20.25 6.34 -12.51
N ASP A 72 21.24 7.03 -13.08
CA ASP A 72 21.50 8.44 -12.73
C ASP A 72 20.41 9.34 -13.32
N TRP A 73 19.38 9.56 -12.51
CA TRP A 73 18.25 10.44 -12.86
C TRP A 73 18.67 11.90 -13.07
N GLY A 74 19.79 12.34 -12.49
CA GLY A 74 20.35 13.67 -12.73
C GLY A 74 20.89 13.80 -14.15
N SER A 75 21.63 12.79 -14.62
CA SER A 75 22.10 12.69 -16.01
C SER A 75 20.94 12.61 -17.00
N VAL A 76 19.91 11.79 -16.70
CA VAL A 76 18.70 11.70 -17.53
C VAL A 76 18.00 13.06 -17.63
N ALA A 77 17.75 13.72 -16.51
CA ALA A 77 17.12 15.05 -16.49
C ALA A 77 17.97 16.10 -17.24
N SER A 78 19.29 16.05 -17.10
CA SER A 78 20.21 16.93 -17.83
C SER A 78 20.10 16.72 -19.34
N LYS A 79 20.12 15.46 -19.81
CA LYS A 79 19.95 15.14 -21.23
C LYS A 79 18.59 15.59 -21.78
N MET A 80 17.51 15.40 -21.02
CA MET A 80 16.18 15.85 -21.41
C MET A 80 16.10 17.38 -21.54
N ARG A 81 16.68 18.12 -20.57
CA ARG A 81 16.76 19.59 -20.64
C ARG A 81 17.57 20.06 -21.85
N GLN A 82 18.77 19.50 -22.04
CA GLN A 82 19.62 19.83 -23.19
C GLN A 82 18.91 19.55 -24.52
N HIS A 83 18.17 18.44 -24.62
CA HIS A 83 17.39 18.10 -25.80
C HIS A 83 16.25 19.13 -26.02
N HIS A 84 15.52 19.51 -24.97
CA HIS A 84 14.49 20.55 -25.08
C HIS A 84 15.07 21.91 -25.50
N GLU A 85 16.16 22.35 -24.89
CA GLU A 85 16.85 23.59 -25.24
C GLU A 85 17.34 23.57 -26.69
N PHE A 86 17.90 22.44 -27.15
CA PHE A 86 18.35 22.26 -28.53
C PHE A 86 17.21 22.51 -29.53
N TYR A 87 16.03 21.93 -29.32
CA TYR A 87 14.88 22.12 -30.23
C TYR A 87 14.14 23.43 -30.01
N ALA A 88 14.20 24.02 -28.80
CA ALA A 88 13.68 25.36 -28.57
C ALA A 88 14.51 26.41 -29.33
N ALA A 89 15.84 26.24 -29.35
CA ALA A 89 16.74 27.07 -30.15
C ALA A 89 16.66 26.78 -31.66
N ARG A 90 16.21 25.57 -32.04
CA ARG A 90 16.10 25.13 -33.45
C ARG A 90 14.71 24.58 -33.78
N PRO A 91 13.65 25.40 -33.75
CA PRO A 91 12.27 24.89 -33.94
C PRO A 91 12.06 24.23 -35.31
N TRP A 92 12.77 24.67 -36.35
CA TRP A 92 12.66 24.14 -37.72
C TRP A 92 13.18 22.70 -37.87
N LEU A 93 13.92 22.17 -36.90
CA LEU A 93 14.36 20.76 -36.89
C LEU A 93 13.30 19.82 -36.32
N ARG A 94 12.24 20.33 -35.68
CA ARG A 94 11.13 19.48 -35.24
C ARG A 94 10.46 18.91 -36.48
N ARG A 95 10.32 17.58 -36.56
CA ARG A 95 9.51 16.95 -37.60
C ARG A 95 8.10 17.51 -37.47
N LYS A 96 7.55 18.02 -38.56
CA LYS A 96 6.12 18.27 -38.66
C LYS A 96 5.44 16.91 -38.67
N ASP A 97 4.55 16.65 -37.73
CA ASP A 97 3.65 15.51 -37.84
C ASP A 97 2.89 15.68 -39.17
N VAL A 98 3.02 14.69 -40.04
CA VAL A 98 2.27 14.62 -41.28
C VAL A 98 0.85 14.24 -40.88
N ALA A 99 -0.07 15.19 -40.98
CA ALA A 99 -1.50 14.99 -40.77
C ALA A 99 -2.09 14.02 -41.79
#